data_AF-A0A6P6N5D5-F1
#
_entry.id   AF-A0A6P6N5D5-F1
#
_cell.length_a   1.000
_cell.length_b   1.000
_cell.length_c   1.000
_cell.angle_alpha   90.00
_cell.angle_beta   90.00
_cell.angle_gamma   90.00
#
_symmetry.space_group_name_H-M   'P 1'
#
loop_
_entity.id
_entity.type
_entity.pdbx_description
1 polymer ?
#
loop_
_entity_poly.entity_id
_entity_poly.type
_entity_poly.pdbx_seq_one_letter_code
_entity_poly.pdbx_strand_id
1 'polypeptide(L)'
;MAVWPFYLSLCLLLTLSASEEMLPQQVGNRRCGACRAGWSAFRCRCFKFFSNSQMWINAEKTCQDFNGHLASIHSHEEYVFIQNLIRYTTNGATRAWIGANDAVHEGVWLWSDGSKFNYQIWSPGEPNDDKNEDCLEMNYTNGNWNDLKCYYKMPFVCVN
;
A
#
# COMPACT_ATOMS: atom_id res chain seq x y z
N MET A 1 -68.76 5.35 27.25
CA MET A 1 -67.93 4.34 27.94
C MET A 1 -66.99 3.73 26.93
N ALA A 2 -65.73 4.17 26.92
CA ALA A 2 -64.60 3.49 26.29
C ALA A 2 -63.34 4.07 26.93
N VAL A 3 -62.71 3.28 27.79
CA VAL A 3 -61.42 3.57 28.44
C VAL A 3 -60.31 2.96 27.58
N TRP A 4 -59.29 3.74 27.25
CA TRP A 4 -58.01 3.26 26.74
C TRP A 4 -56.90 3.89 27.60
N PRO A 5 -56.02 3.10 28.24
CA PRO A 5 -55.06 3.61 29.21
C PRO A 5 -53.76 4.09 28.57
N PHE A 6 -53.17 5.05 29.26
CA PHE A 6 -51.80 5.56 29.21
C PHE A 6 -50.74 4.47 29.01
N TYR A 7 -49.61 4.80 28.38
CA TYR A 7 -48.31 4.88 29.07
C TYR A 7 -47.33 5.72 28.23
N LEU A 8 -46.96 6.89 28.77
CA LEU A 8 -45.77 7.63 28.36
C LEU A 8 -44.54 6.79 28.70
N SER A 9 -43.65 6.58 27.74
CA SER A 9 -42.27 6.18 28.03
C SER A 9 -41.37 7.39 27.80
N LEU A 10 -41.04 8.05 28.91
CA LEU A 10 -39.98 9.04 28.99
C LEU A 10 -38.70 8.27 29.32
N CYS A 11 -37.79 8.13 28.36
CA CYS A 11 -36.42 7.69 28.66
C CYS A 11 -35.45 8.60 27.93
N LEU A 12 -34.97 9.60 28.66
CA LEU A 12 -33.93 10.51 28.25
C LEU A 12 -32.77 10.29 29.22
N LEU A 13 -31.79 9.49 28.83
CA LEU A 13 -30.44 9.56 29.40
C LEU A 13 -29.41 9.26 28.31
N LEU A 14 -28.56 10.27 28.12
CA LEU A 14 -27.39 10.33 27.26
C LEU A 14 -26.37 9.26 27.67
N THR A 15 -25.86 8.50 26.70
CA THR A 15 -24.42 8.21 26.61
C THR A 15 -23.98 8.32 25.15
N LEU A 16 -23.25 9.40 24.85
CA LEU A 16 -22.45 9.51 23.64
C LEU A 16 -21.03 9.09 24.03
N SER A 17 -20.56 7.93 23.57
CA SER A 17 -19.13 7.65 23.52
C SER A 17 -18.81 6.67 22.41
N ALA A 18 -18.22 7.24 21.36
CA ALA A 18 -17.34 6.66 20.35
C ALA A 18 -17.46 5.15 20.08
N SER A 19 -18.27 4.78 19.10
CA SER A 19 -18.02 3.56 18.32
C SER A 19 -17.25 3.94 17.06
N GLU A 20 -15.95 4.19 17.22
CA GLU A 20 -15.01 4.11 16.09
C GLU A 20 -14.33 2.75 16.17
N GLU A 21 -15.14 1.70 16.06
CA GLU A 21 -14.62 0.38 15.73
C GLU A 21 -14.16 0.44 14.28
N MET A 22 -12.84 0.45 14.09
CA MET A 22 -12.21 0.20 12.81
C MET A 22 -12.66 -1.19 12.33
N LEU A 23 -13.72 -1.22 11.53
CA LEU A 23 -14.25 -2.46 10.97
C LEU A 23 -13.15 -3.15 10.16
N PRO A 24 -12.86 -4.45 10.41
CA PRO A 24 -11.93 -5.20 9.57
C PRO A 24 -12.51 -5.25 8.15
N GLN A 25 -11.73 -4.80 7.16
CA GLN A 25 -12.13 -4.76 5.76
C GLN A 25 -12.56 -6.15 5.28
N GLN A 26 -13.87 -6.41 5.27
CA GLN A 26 -14.46 -7.67 4.80
C GLN A 26 -14.42 -7.70 3.27
N VAL A 27 -13.30 -8.14 2.69
CA VAL A 27 -13.27 -8.53 1.27
C VAL A 27 -13.93 -9.90 1.17
N GLY A 28 -15.25 -9.92 0.94
CA GLY A 28 -16.06 -11.10 0.58
C GLY A 28 -15.73 -12.40 1.34
N ASN A 29 -16.33 -12.62 2.51
CA ASN A 29 -16.26 -13.88 3.31
C ASN A 29 -14.85 -14.48 3.59
N ARG A 30 -13.76 -13.81 3.20
CA ARG A 30 -12.39 -14.22 3.54
C ARG A 30 -11.99 -13.55 4.85
N ARG A 31 -11.68 -14.37 5.85
CA ARG A 31 -11.02 -13.91 7.08
C ARG A 31 -9.53 -13.78 6.80
N CYS A 32 -9.05 -12.54 6.65
CA CYS A 32 -7.62 -12.26 6.59
C CYS A 32 -6.99 -12.44 7.99
N GLY A 33 -5.74 -12.90 8.04
CA GLY A 33 -4.95 -12.87 9.28
C GLY A 33 -4.56 -11.44 9.66
N ALA A 34 -4.18 -11.24 10.92
CA ALA A 34 -3.60 -9.98 11.38
C ALA A 34 -2.15 -9.84 10.92
N CYS A 35 -1.73 -8.62 10.61
CA CYS A 35 -0.33 -8.33 10.30
C CYS A 35 0.55 -8.41 11.56
N ARG A 36 1.82 -8.75 11.37
CA ARG A 36 2.83 -8.68 12.43
C ARG A 36 3.02 -7.22 12.90
N ALA A 37 3.55 -7.05 14.11
CA ALA A 37 3.79 -5.73 14.69
C ALA A 37 4.60 -4.81 13.74
N GLY A 38 4.13 -3.58 13.57
CA GLY A 38 4.77 -2.58 12.71
C GLY A 38 4.54 -2.78 11.20
N TRP A 39 3.59 -3.63 10.81
CA TRP A 39 3.07 -3.78 9.45
C TRP A 39 1.61 -3.34 9.41
N SER A 40 1.23 -2.69 8.31
CA SER A 40 -0.11 -2.13 8.11
C SER A 40 -0.92 -3.03 7.19
N ALA A 41 -2.12 -3.39 7.63
CA ALA A 41 -3.02 -4.23 6.85
C ALA A 41 -3.76 -3.41 5.79
N PHE A 42 -3.84 -3.95 4.57
CA PHE A 42 -4.80 -3.51 3.56
C PHE A 42 -5.36 -4.76 2.88
N ARG A 43 -6.68 -4.98 3.02
CA ARG A 43 -7.32 -6.25 2.65
C ARG A 43 -6.56 -7.43 3.30
N CYS A 44 -6.30 -8.52 2.57
CA CYS A 44 -5.57 -9.68 3.08
C CYS A 44 -4.04 -9.61 2.81
N ARG A 45 -3.47 -8.42 2.80
CA ARG A 45 -2.04 -8.19 2.55
C ARG A 45 -1.49 -7.26 3.64
N CYS A 46 -0.21 -7.44 3.95
CA CYS A 46 0.48 -6.69 4.98
C CYS A 46 1.63 -5.91 4.37
N PHE A 47 1.69 -4.61 4.63
CA PHE A 47 2.67 -3.71 4.04
C PHE A 47 3.54 -3.07 5.11
N LYS A 48 4.79 -2.78 4.75
CA LYS A 48 5.68 -1.99 5.61
C LYS A 48 6.59 -1.10 4.78
N PHE A 49 6.65 0.16 5.18
CA PHE A 49 7.63 1.11 4.69
C PHE A 49 8.93 1.03 5.51
N PHE A 50 10.05 1.01 4.82
CA PHE A 50 11.40 1.07 5.37
C PHE A 50 12.06 2.38 4.93
N SER A 51 12.42 3.22 5.90
CA SER A 51 13.01 4.54 5.64
C SER A 51 14.49 4.49 5.27
N ASN A 52 15.18 3.37 5.52
CA ASN A 52 16.58 3.20 5.19
C ASN A 52 16.76 3.01 3.68
N SER A 53 17.56 3.88 3.05
CA SER A 53 17.75 3.84 1.60
C SER A 53 18.63 2.67 1.13
N GLN A 54 18.14 1.88 0.18
CA GLN A 54 18.85 0.75 -0.42
C GLN A 54 18.70 0.71 -1.94
N MET A 55 19.63 0.04 -2.62
CA MET A 55 19.48 -0.32 -4.04
C MET A 55 18.29 -1.25 -4.20
N TRP A 56 17.62 -1.23 -5.35
CA TRP A 56 16.39 -1.99 -5.57
C TRP A 56 16.57 -3.49 -5.23
N ILE A 57 17.67 -4.11 -5.69
CA ILE A 57 17.96 -5.52 -5.41
C ILE A 57 18.19 -5.84 -3.92
N ASN A 58 18.76 -4.90 -3.18
CA ASN A 58 18.98 -5.06 -1.73
C ASN A 58 17.68 -4.86 -0.95
N ALA A 59 16.83 -3.93 -1.42
CA ALA A 59 15.51 -3.71 -0.86
C ALA A 59 14.62 -4.95 -1.04
N GLU A 60 14.64 -5.55 -2.23
CA GLU A 60 13.97 -6.83 -2.51
C GLU A 60 14.45 -7.94 -1.59
N LYS A 61 15.77 -8.10 -1.46
CA LYS A 61 16.35 -9.06 -0.51
C LYS A 61 15.86 -8.82 0.93
N THR A 62 15.80 -7.56 1.36
CA THR A 62 15.29 -7.22 2.70
C THR A 62 13.82 -7.64 2.85
N CYS A 63 12.99 -7.43 1.81
CA CYS A 63 11.60 -7.89 1.85
C CYS A 63 11.48 -9.42 1.89
N GLN A 64 12.36 -10.14 1.18
CA GLN A 64 12.43 -11.61 1.21
C GLN A 64 12.83 -12.15 2.59
N ASP A 65 13.74 -11.48 3.30
CA ASP A 65 14.08 -11.81 4.70
C ASP A 65 12.87 -11.69 5.65
N PHE A 66 11.86 -10.92 5.23
CA PHE A 66 10.58 -10.76 5.91
C PHE A 66 9.45 -11.64 5.33
N ASN A 67 9.78 -12.69 4.56
CA ASN A 67 8.84 -13.58 3.87
C ASN A 67 7.87 -12.83 2.96
N GLY A 68 8.36 -11.79 2.29
CA GLY A 68 7.59 -10.98 1.36
C GLY A 68 8.45 -10.57 0.17
N HIS A 69 7.97 -9.56 -0.54
CA HIS A 69 8.64 -8.96 -1.69
C HIS A 69 8.50 -7.45 -1.62
N LEU A 70 9.25 -6.71 -2.44
CA LEU A 70 8.90 -5.33 -2.73
C LEU A 70 7.45 -5.25 -3.21
N ALA A 71 6.75 -4.20 -2.80
CA ALA A 71 5.30 -4.12 -2.95
C ALA A 71 4.87 -4.20 -4.42
N SER A 72 4.01 -5.17 -4.74
CA SER A 72 3.22 -5.19 -5.97
C SER A 72 1.88 -4.48 -5.75
N ILE A 73 1.41 -3.77 -6.77
CA ILE A 73 0.19 -2.96 -6.72
C ILE A 73 -0.78 -3.46 -7.79
N HIS A 74 -2.02 -3.74 -7.37
CA HIS A 74 -3.05 -4.35 -8.22
C HIS A 74 -4.35 -3.54 -8.29
N SER A 75 -4.44 -2.42 -7.56
CA SER A 75 -5.56 -1.50 -7.69
C SER A 75 -5.19 -0.08 -7.28
N HIS A 76 -6.02 0.88 -7.68
CA HIS A 76 -5.81 2.28 -7.30
C HIS A 76 -5.92 2.49 -5.79
N GLU A 77 -6.79 1.75 -5.10
CA GLU A 77 -6.90 1.86 -3.64
C GLU A 77 -5.66 1.35 -2.91
N GLU A 78 -5.00 0.31 -3.46
CA GLU A 78 -3.74 -0.20 -2.93
C GLU A 78 -2.60 0.80 -3.15
N TYR A 79 -2.55 1.44 -4.32
CA TYR A 79 -1.63 2.55 -4.59
C TYR A 79 -1.81 3.69 -3.57
N VAL A 80 -3.04 4.18 -3.39
CA VAL A 80 -3.36 5.26 -2.43
C VAL A 80 -3.06 4.84 -0.99
N PHE A 81 -3.30 3.57 -0.64
CA PHE A 81 -2.93 3.04 0.66
C PHE A 81 -1.42 3.11 0.91
N ILE A 82 -0.60 2.70 -0.07
CA ILE A 82 0.87 2.75 0.04
C ILE A 82 1.37 4.21 0.11
N GLN A 83 0.82 5.13 -0.68
CA GLN A 83 1.14 6.56 -0.56
C GLN A 83 0.90 7.08 0.86
N ASN A 84 -0.26 6.75 1.44
CA ASN A 84 -0.61 7.14 2.81
C ASN A 84 0.33 6.50 3.84
N LEU A 85 0.67 5.22 3.67
CA LEU A 85 1.63 4.52 4.54
C LEU A 85 2.96 5.28 4.60
N ILE A 86 3.52 5.67 3.45
CA ILE A 86 4.77 6.42 3.38
C ILE A 86 4.63 7.79 4.05
N ARG A 87 3.58 8.54 3.66
CA ARG A 87 3.33 9.90 4.16
C ARG A 87 3.22 9.93 5.69
N TYR A 88 2.44 9.03 6.27
CA TYR A 88 2.21 9.00 7.72
C TYR A 88 3.41 8.46 8.51
N THR A 89 4.26 7.62 7.90
CA THR A 89 5.45 7.09 8.58
C THR A 89 6.61 8.10 8.61
N THR A 90 6.68 9.03 7.66
CA THR A 90 7.84 9.91 7.47
C THR A 90 7.58 11.40 7.66
N ASN A 91 6.31 11.80 7.70
CA ASN A 91 5.89 13.20 7.68
C ASN A 91 6.44 14.00 6.48
N GLY A 92 6.67 13.35 5.32
CA GLY A 92 7.06 14.09 4.12
C GLY A 92 7.77 13.33 3.00
N ALA A 93 8.15 12.06 3.16
CA ALA A 93 8.66 11.27 2.05
C ALA A 93 7.54 10.99 1.04
N THR A 94 7.93 10.93 -0.23
CA THR A 94 7.02 10.81 -1.37
C THR A 94 7.52 9.87 -2.44
N ARG A 95 8.68 9.27 -2.20
CA ARG A 95 9.38 8.38 -3.12
C ARG A 95 9.72 7.10 -2.41
N ALA A 96 9.56 5.98 -3.08
CA ALA A 96 10.01 4.68 -2.60
C ALA A 96 10.13 3.67 -3.74
N TRP A 97 11.03 2.71 -3.59
CA TRP A 97 11.02 1.51 -4.42
C TRP A 97 9.76 0.68 -4.18
N ILE A 98 9.20 0.19 -5.29
CA ILE A 98 8.19 -0.87 -5.31
C ILE A 98 8.62 -1.95 -6.31
N GLY A 99 7.90 -3.07 -6.35
CA GLY A 99 8.49 -4.34 -6.75
C GLY A 99 8.60 -4.63 -8.23
N ALA A 100 8.32 -3.69 -9.13
CA ALA A 100 8.38 -3.96 -10.56
C ALA A 100 9.74 -3.57 -11.17
N ASN A 101 10.14 -4.30 -12.20
CA ASN A 101 11.29 -4.04 -13.04
C ASN A 101 11.08 -4.64 -14.43
N ASP A 102 11.82 -4.17 -15.42
CA ASP A 102 11.90 -4.71 -16.77
C ASP A 102 13.34 -5.03 -17.21
N ALA A 103 14.27 -5.14 -16.25
CA ALA A 103 15.71 -5.38 -16.45
C ALA A 103 16.06 -6.64 -17.27
N VAL A 104 15.12 -7.57 -17.45
CA VAL A 104 15.28 -8.75 -18.30
C VAL A 104 14.97 -8.44 -19.77
N HIS A 105 13.97 -7.61 -20.02
CA HIS A 105 13.53 -7.22 -21.35
C HIS A 105 12.81 -5.87 -21.28
N GLU A 106 13.49 -4.85 -21.81
CA GLU A 106 13.01 -3.46 -21.88
C GLU A 106 11.55 -3.35 -22.33
N GLY A 107 10.75 -2.59 -21.58
CA GLY A 107 9.32 -2.40 -21.83
C GLY A 107 8.42 -3.55 -21.38
N VAL A 108 8.95 -4.67 -20.87
CA VAL A 108 8.19 -5.78 -20.30
C VAL A 108 8.35 -5.81 -18.77
N TRP A 109 7.47 -5.06 -18.12
CA TRP A 109 7.44 -4.92 -16.67
C TRP A 109 6.86 -6.15 -15.95
N LEU A 110 7.57 -6.60 -14.92
CA LEU A 110 7.21 -7.74 -14.08
C LEU A 110 7.31 -7.37 -12.60
N TRP A 111 6.32 -7.77 -11.80
CA TRP A 111 6.46 -7.74 -10.34
C TRP A 111 7.42 -8.84 -9.88
N SER A 112 8.31 -8.50 -8.96
CA SER A 112 9.30 -9.41 -8.34
C SER A 112 8.67 -10.57 -7.56
N ASP A 113 7.43 -10.41 -7.08
CA ASP A 113 6.66 -11.46 -6.41
C ASP A 113 6.01 -12.47 -7.40
N GLY A 114 6.21 -12.28 -8.71
CA GLY A 114 5.66 -13.13 -9.77
C GLY A 114 4.17 -12.91 -10.04
N SER A 115 3.53 -11.94 -9.37
CA SER A 115 2.15 -11.57 -9.65
C SER A 115 2.01 -10.86 -11.00
N LYS A 116 0.78 -10.78 -11.52
CA LYS A 116 0.53 -10.14 -12.83
C LYS A 116 0.73 -8.64 -12.74
N PHE A 117 1.48 -8.07 -13.69
CA PHE A 117 1.60 -6.63 -13.88
C PHE A 117 0.32 -6.05 -14.53
N ASN A 118 -0.73 -5.90 -13.71
CA ASN A 118 -2.12 -5.64 -14.16
C ASN A 118 -2.67 -4.26 -13.76
N TYR A 119 -1.89 -3.45 -13.05
CA TYR A 119 -2.22 -2.09 -12.68
C TYR A 119 -1.03 -1.20 -12.99
N GLN A 120 -1.29 -0.06 -13.60
CA GLN A 120 -0.26 0.88 -14.03
C GLN A 120 -0.74 2.31 -13.83
N ILE A 121 0.14 3.15 -13.31
CA ILE A 121 -0.12 4.58 -13.13
C ILE A 121 1.17 5.36 -13.35
N TRP A 122 1.73 5.24 -14.54
CA TRP A 122 2.93 5.98 -14.95
C TRP A 122 2.71 7.50 -14.90
N SER A 123 3.77 8.23 -14.58
CA SER A 123 3.78 9.69 -14.75
C SER A 123 3.76 10.03 -16.25
N PRO A 124 3.30 11.22 -16.66
CA PRO A 124 3.36 11.62 -18.06
C PRO A 124 4.79 11.57 -18.58
N GLY A 125 5.03 10.76 -19.61
CA GLY A 125 6.36 10.54 -20.18
C GLY A 125 7.06 9.27 -19.73
N GLU A 126 6.53 8.56 -18.72
CA GLU A 126 7.14 7.35 -18.16
C GLU A 126 6.42 6.06 -18.62
N PRO A 127 7.11 4.90 -18.59
CA PRO A 127 8.56 4.77 -18.39
C PRO A 127 9.34 5.28 -19.60
N ASN A 128 10.50 5.90 -19.37
CA ASN A 128 11.27 6.59 -20.42
C ASN A 128 12.62 5.95 -20.77
N ASP A 129 13.07 4.99 -19.97
CA ASP A 129 14.35 4.31 -20.10
C ASP A 129 15.55 5.28 -20.25
N ASP A 130 15.60 6.38 -19.49
CA ASP A 130 16.69 7.37 -19.55
C ASP A 130 18.02 6.74 -19.13
N LYS A 131 18.75 6.22 -20.10
CA LYS A 131 20.04 5.55 -19.92
C LYS A 131 19.92 4.28 -19.07
N ASN A 132 18.99 3.39 -19.44
CA ASN A 132 18.85 2.05 -18.85
C ASN A 132 18.23 2.11 -17.44
N GLU A 133 17.02 2.65 -17.34
CA GLU A 133 16.28 2.77 -16.07
C GLU A 133 15.29 1.62 -15.90
N ASP A 134 15.70 0.52 -15.26
CA ASP A 134 14.86 -0.69 -15.28
C ASP A 134 14.01 -0.93 -14.01
N CYS A 135 14.05 -0.05 -13.01
CA CYS A 135 13.44 -0.32 -11.69
C CYS A 135 12.35 0.68 -11.32
N LEU A 136 11.19 0.17 -10.90
CA LEU A 136 10.03 1.01 -10.65
C LEU A 136 10.12 1.74 -9.31
N GLU A 137 10.12 3.07 -9.36
CA GLU A 137 9.83 3.91 -8.21
C GLU A 137 8.38 4.39 -8.21
N MET A 138 7.80 4.41 -7.01
CA MET A 138 6.69 5.31 -6.76
C MET A 138 7.28 6.70 -6.46
N ASN A 139 6.79 7.72 -7.16
CA ASN A 139 7.19 9.12 -7.03
C ASN A 139 5.95 10.04 -7.18
N TYR A 140 5.24 10.23 -6.07
CA TYR A 140 4.04 11.07 -6.06
C TYR A 140 4.33 12.54 -5.68
N THR A 141 5.59 12.97 -5.71
CA THR A 141 5.93 14.40 -5.76
C THR A 141 5.77 14.95 -7.17
N ASN A 142 6.18 14.19 -8.18
CA ASN A 142 6.25 14.64 -9.58
C ASN A 142 5.21 13.97 -10.48
N GLY A 143 4.28 13.20 -9.92
CA GLY A 143 3.29 12.45 -10.69
C GLY A 143 2.85 11.20 -9.94
N ASN A 144 3.23 10.05 -10.47
CA ASN A 144 2.86 8.75 -9.92
C ASN A 144 4.03 7.76 -9.98
N TRP A 145 4.17 6.95 -11.03
CA TRP A 145 5.31 6.04 -11.18
C TRP A 145 6.35 6.59 -12.13
N ASN A 146 7.59 6.21 -11.89
CA ASN A 146 8.74 6.50 -12.72
C ASN A 146 9.64 5.26 -12.72
N ASP A 147 10.25 4.96 -13.85
CA ASP A 147 11.37 4.04 -13.92
C ASP A 147 12.65 4.78 -13.49
N LEU A 148 13.56 4.09 -12.81
CA LEU A 148 14.76 4.72 -12.30
C LEU A 148 15.90 3.70 -12.26
N LYS A 149 17.14 4.14 -12.46
CA LYS A 149 18.31 3.26 -12.36
C LYS A 149 18.34 2.50 -11.04
N CYS A 150 18.32 1.17 -11.14
CA CYS A 150 18.21 0.24 -10.02
C CYS A 150 19.26 0.40 -8.90
N TYR A 151 20.42 0.99 -9.22
CA TYR A 151 21.52 1.21 -8.26
C TYR A 151 21.33 2.45 -7.38
N TYR A 152 20.32 3.29 -7.62
CA TYR A 152 20.02 4.38 -6.69
C TYR A 152 19.53 3.85 -5.35
N LYS A 153 19.90 4.54 -4.28
CA LYS A 153 19.50 4.17 -2.93
C LYS A 153 18.24 4.93 -2.55
N MET A 154 17.15 4.21 -2.32
CA MET A 154 15.87 4.79 -1.91
C MET A 154 15.22 3.99 -0.78
N PRO A 155 14.38 4.63 0.04
CA PRO A 155 13.49 3.90 0.93
C PRO A 155 12.55 3.02 0.09
N PHE A 156 11.89 2.05 0.73
CA PHE A 156 11.16 1.03 0.01
C PHE A 156 9.95 0.51 0.78
N VAL A 157 9.02 -0.12 0.07
CA VAL A 157 7.83 -0.74 0.66
C VAL A 157 7.87 -2.23 0.38
N CYS A 158 7.74 -3.03 1.44
CA CYS A 158 7.56 -4.48 1.33
C CYS A 158 6.08 -4.86 1.48
N VAL A 159 5.72 -6.01 0.93
CA VAL A 159 4.41 -6.65 1.08
C VAL A 159 4.55 -8.15 1.37
N ASN A 160 3.67 -8.70 2.21
CA ASN A 160 3.49 -10.15 2.41
C ASN A 160 2.02 -10.54 2.66
#